data_AF-A0A1J3HZP7-F1
#
_entry.id   AF-A0A1J3HZP7-F1
#
_cell.length_a   1.000
_cell.length_b   1.000
_cell.length_c   1.000
_cell.angle_alpha   90.00
_cell.angle_beta   90.00
_cell.angle_gamma   90.00
#
_symmetry.space_group_name_H-M   'P 1'
#
loop_
_entity.id
_entity.type
_entity.pdbx_description
1 polymer ?
#
loop_
_entity_poly.entity_id
_entity_poly.type
_entity_poly.pdbx_seq_one_letter_code
_entity_poly.pdbx_strand_id
1 'polypeptide(L)'
;RVREDSQGTYVEGIKEEVVLSPGHALSFIAAGEEHRHVGSNNFNLLSSRSHTIFTLMIESSAHGDQYDGVIFSQLNLIDLAGSES
;
A
#
# COMPACT_ATOMS: atom_id res chain seq x y z
N ARG A 1 -7.65 1.91 -11.75
CA ARG A 1 -8.34 3.24 -11.78
C ARG A 1 -8.90 3.50 -10.38
N VAL A 2 -8.98 4.75 -9.90
CA VAL A 2 -9.62 5.03 -8.60
C VAL A 2 -11.14 4.92 -8.76
N ARG A 3 -11.80 4.23 -7.82
CA ARG A 3 -13.26 3.99 -7.77
C ARG A 3 -13.76 4.17 -6.34
N GLU A 4 -15.08 4.23 -6.18
CA GLU A 4 -15.76 4.40 -4.90
C GLU A 4 -16.88 3.36 -4.75
N ASP A 5 -17.04 2.81 -3.54
CA ASP A 5 -18.13 1.94 -3.15
C ASP A 5 -18.69 2.31 -1.75
N SER A 6 -19.56 1.48 -1.19
CA SER A 6 -20.16 1.70 0.14
C SER A 6 -19.16 1.73 1.30
N GLN A 7 -17.95 1.22 1.11
CA GLN A 7 -16.86 1.18 2.10
C GLN A 7 -15.81 2.28 1.85
N GLY A 8 -15.92 3.02 0.74
CA GLY A 8 -15.11 4.18 0.43
C GLY A 8 -14.34 4.05 -0.89
N THR A 9 -13.24 4.80 -1.00
CA THR A 9 -12.43 4.89 -2.22
C THR A 9 -11.42 3.75 -2.29
N TYR A 10 -11.32 3.08 -3.45
CA TYR A 10 -10.36 2.01 -3.72
C TYR A 10 -9.71 2.13 -5.10
N VAL A 11 -8.61 1.40 -5.32
CA VAL A 11 -7.93 1.32 -6.62
C VAL A 11 -8.30 0.02 -7.30
N GLU A 12 -9.10 0.09 -8.37
CA GLU A 12 -9.43 -1.06 -9.20
C GLU A 12 -8.18 -1.61 -9.90
N GLY A 13 -8.01 -2.93 -9.82
CA GLY A 13 -6.93 -3.68 -10.45
C GLY A 13 -5.62 -3.66 -9.65
N ILE A 14 -5.66 -3.22 -8.38
CA ILE A 14 -4.51 -3.35 -7.50
C ILE A 14 -4.29 -4.83 -7.13
N LYS A 15 -3.03 -5.20 -6.99
CA LYS A 15 -2.64 -6.54 -6.55
C LYS A 15 -2.50 -6.53 -5.03
N GLU A 16 -3.27 -7.37 -4.35
CA GLU A 16 -3.17 -7.58 -2.92
C GLU A 16 -2.41 -8.87 -2.65
N GLU A 17 -1.43 -8.82 -1.74
CA GLU A 17 -0.54 -9.94 -1.44
C GLU A 17 -0.49 -10.20 0.06
N VAL A 18 -0.55 -11.48 0.44
CA VAL A 18 -0.45 -11.89 1.85
C VAL A 18 1.00 -11.79 2.30
N VAL A 19 1.23 -11.00 3.35
CA VAL A 19 2.54 -10.83 3.97
C VAL A 19 2.65 -11.76 5.18
N LEU A 20 3.72 -12.55 5.23
CA LEU A 20 3.96 -13.55 6.29
C LEU A 20 5.05 -13.12 7.29
N SER A 21 5.79 -12.05 6.99
CA SER A 21 6.85 -11.53 7.84
C SER A 21 7.17 -10.07 7.50
N PRO A 22 7.82 -9.34 8.42
CA PRO A 22 8.30 -7.98 8.13
C PRO A 22 9.24 -7.93 6.92
N GLY A 23 10.11 -8.93 6.73
CA GLY A 23 11.00 -9.01 5.58
C GLY A 23 10.24 -9.17 4.25
N HIS A 24 9.14 -9.93 4.25
CA HIS A 24 8.29 -10.06 3.06
C HIS A 24 7.61 -8.73 2.71
N ALA A 25 7.08 -8.00 3.69
CA ALA A 25 6.54 -6.65 3.48
C ALA A 25 7.60 -5.70 2.89
N LEU A 26 8.81 -5.69 3.45
CA LEU A 26 9.90 -4.86 2.96
C LEU A 26 10.31 -5.18 1.52
N SER A 27 10.24 -6.45 1.12
CA SER A 27 10.51 -6.84 -0.28
C SER A 27 9.48 -6.28 -1.27
N PHE A 28 8.19 -6.19 -0.88
CA PHE A 28 7.17 -5.56 -1.71
C PHE A 28 7.37 -4.05 -1.81
N ILE A 29 7.78 -3.39 -0.72
CA ILE A 29 8.13 -1.97 -0.75
C ILE A 29 9.30 -1.74 -1.71
N ALA A 30 10.37 -2.53 -1.61
CA ALA A 30 11.53 -2.42 -2.50
C ALA A 30 11.16 -2.64 -3.98
N ALA A 31 10.35 -3.65 -4.27
CA ALA A 31 9.86 -3.91 -5.62
C ALA A 31 8.98 -2.76 -6.15
N GLY A 32 8.14 -2.17 -5.30
CA GLY A 32 7.33 -0.99 -5.66
C GLY A 32 8.18 0.22 -6.00
N GLU A 33 9.23 0.49 -5.23
CA GLU A 33 10.18 1.58 -5.48
C GLU A 33 11.00 1.35 -6.76
N GLU A 34 11.39 0.11 -7.07
CA GLU A 34 12.05 -0.22 -8.33
C GLU A 34 11.12 0.04 -9.54
N HIS A 35 9.85 -0.37 -9.45
CA HIS A 35 8.86 -0.08 -10.50
C HIS A 35 8.57 1.42 -10.66
N ARG A 36 8.57 2.18 -9.55
CA ARG A 36 8.51 3.65 -9.59
C ARG A 36 9.68 4.22 -10.38
N HIS A 37 10.88 3.69 -10.18
CA HIS A 37 12.09 4.09 -10.89
C HIS A 37 12.09 3.71 -12.39
N VAL A 38 11.45 2.60 -12.77
CA VAL A 38 11.35 2.17 -14.19
C VAL A 38 10.24 2.93 -14.94
N GLY A 39 9.16 3.34 -14.28
CA GLY A 39 8.12 4.20 -14.88
C GLY A 39 8.63 5.57 -15.34
N SER A 40 9.75 6.02 -14.77
CA SER A 40 10.50 7.20 -15.18
C SER A 40 11.42 6.92 -16.38
N ASN A 41 10.85 6.65 -17.56
CA ASN A 41 11.63 6.68 -18.80
C ASN A 41 12.27 8.08 -19.00
N ASN A 42 13.51 8.10 -19.50
CA ASN A 42 14.53 9.17 -19.68
C ASN A 42 14.16 10.68 -19.88
N PHE A 43 12.89 11.07 -19.80
CA PHE A 43 12.37 12.44 -19.66
C PHE A 43 11.63 12.69 -18.33
N ASN A 44 11.30 11.65 -17.54
CA ASN A 44 10.54 11.70 -16.28
C ASN A 44 11.44 11.43 -15.05
N LEU A 45 12.63 12.02 -15.00
CA LEU A 45 13.68 11.75 -14.01
C LEU A 45 13.35 12.14 -12.55
N LEU A 46 12.09 12.38 -12.19
CA LEU A 46 11.71 12.90 -10.88
C LEU A 46 10.60 12.07 -10.25
N SER A 47 11.00 11.21 -9.31
CA SER A 47 10.15 10.69 -8.24
C SER A 47 9.35 11.80 -7.53
N SER A 48 9.83 13.06 -7.59
CA SER A 48 9.18 14.24 -7.01
C SER A 48 7.80 14.57 -7.57
N ARG A 49 7.35 13.98 -8.69
CA ARG A 49 6.02 14.25 -9.27
C ARG A 49 5.01 13.12 -9.07
N SER A 50 5.38 12.07 -8.34
CA SER A 50 4.53 10.91 -8.08
C SER A 50 4.39 10.71 -6.57
N HIS A 51 3.17 10.35 -6.14
CA HIS A 51 2.93 9.88 -4.78
C HIS A 51 2.99 8.35 -4.75
N THR A 52 3.62 7.79 -3.72
CA THR A 52 3.58 6.35 -3.44
C THR A 52 2.67 6.10 -2.26
N ILE A 53 1.77 5.13 -2.39
CA ILE A 53 0.88 4.69 -1.31
C ILE A 53 1.11 3.19 -1.12
N PHE A 54 1.51 2.79 0.09
CA PHE A 54 1.58 1.40 0.50
C PHE A 54 0.57 1.15 1.61
N THR A 55 -0.38 0.25 1.35
CA THR A 55 -1.48 -0.05 2.27
C THR A 55 -1.31 -1.45 2.84
N LEU A 56 -1.21 -1.55 4.16
CA LEU A 56 -1.23 -2.81 4.90
C LEU A 56 -2.62 -3.01 5.49
N MET A 57 -3.28 -4.10 5.10
CA MET A 57 -4.47 -4.60 5.77
C MET A 57 -4.02 -5.58 6.86
N ILE A 58 -4.40 -5.28 8.10
CA ILE A 58 -4.02 -6.02 9.29
C ILE A 58 -5.29 -6.65 9.86
N GLU A 59 -5.31 -7.96 9.92
CA GLU A 59 -6.35 -8.74 10.57
C GLU A 59 -5.78 -9.34 11.86
N SER A 60 -6.51 -9.17 12.97
CA SER A 60 -6.16 -9.73 14.27
C SER A 60 -7.37 -10.45 14.86
N SER A 61 -7.21 -11.71 15.22
CA SER A 61 -8.22 -12.50 15.93
C SER A 61 -7.71 -12.82 17.35
N ALA A 62 -8.54 -12.54 18.35
CA ALA A 62 -8.25 -12.95 19.72
C ALA A 62 -8.56 -14.46 19.85
N HIS A 63 -7.57 -15.28 20.18
CA HIS A 63 -7.81 -16.67 20.56
C HIS A 63 -8.01 -16.76 22.07
N GLY A 64 -9.27 -16.88 22.53
CA GLY A 64 -9.63 -17.07 23.94
C GLY A 64 -11.15 -17.04 24.19
N ASP A 65 -11.59 -17.80 25.20
CA ASP A 65 -12.97 -18.30 25.47
C ASP A 65 -14.12 -17.28 25.66
N GLN A 66 -14.05 -16.04 25.15
CA GLN A 66 -15.18 -15.12 25.30
C GLN A 66 -15.41 -14.11 24.17
N TYR A 67 -14.49 -13.97 23.20
CA TYR A 67 -14.68 -13.05 22.08
C TYR A 67 -14.11 -13.62 20.78
N ASP A 68 -15.02 -14.03 19.90
CA ASP A 68 -14.74 -14.51 18.54
C ASP A 68 -14.62 -13.33 17.54
N GLY A 69 -14.07 -12.22 18.02
CA GLY A 69 -14.01 -10.96 17.28
C GLY A 69 -12.75 -10.90 16.41
N VAL A 70 -12.95 -10.64 15.12
CA VAL A 70 -11.87 -10.26 14.20
C VAL A 70 -11.81 -8.74 14.14
N ILE A 71 -10.64 -8.17 14.44
CA ILE A 71 -10.36 -6.75 14.28
C ILE A 71 -9.64 -6.55 12.96
N PHE A 72 -10.23 -5.72 12.11
CA PHE A 72 -9.62 -5.24 10.88
C PHE A 72 -9.04 -3.85 11.10
N SER A 73 -7.83 -3.62 10.59
CA SER A 73 -7.16 -2.33 10.63
C SER A 73 -6.43 -2.09 9.32
N GLN A 74 -6.34 -0.82 8.93
CA GLN A 74 -5.61 -0.41 7.74
C GLN A 74 -4.51 0.56 8.13
N LEU A 75 -3.28 0.29 7.71
CA LEU A 75 -2.14 1.19 7.86
C LEU A 75 -1.72 1.67 6.46
N ASN A 76 -1.78 2.99 6.26
CA ASN A 76 -1.35 3.62 5.02
C ASN A 76 -0.01 4.33 5.23
N LEU A 77 1.01 3.93 4.47
CA LEU A 77 2.32 4.58 4.40
C LEU A 77 2.36 5.37 3.09
N ILE A 78 2.44 6.69 3.20
CA ILE A 78 2.31 7.60 2.05
C ILE A 78 3.60 8.41 1.91
N ASP A 79 4.27 8.26 0.77
CA ASP A 79 5.34 9.15 0.32
C ASP A 79 4.77 10.15 -0.69
N LEU A 80 4.77 11.43 -0.33
CA LEU A 80 4.15 12.46 -1.14
C LEU A 80 5.16 13.04 -2.14
N ALA A 81 4.66 13.41 -3.32
CA ALA A 81 5.38 14.22 -4.28
C ALA A 81 5.95 15.50 -3.65
N GLY A 82 7.05 15.98 -4.21
CA GLY A 82 7.69 17.23 -3.81
C GLY A 82 6.72 18.40 -3.94
N SER A 83 6.73 19.29 -2.95
CA SER A 83 5.82 20.44 -2.89
C SER A 83 6.21 21.58 -3.83
N GLU A 84 7.35 21.48 -4.51
CA GLU A 84 7.87 22.46 -5.48
C GLU A 84 7.18 22.45 -6.86
N SER A 85 5.99 21.85 -6.95
CA SER A 85 5.18 21.82 -8.18
C SER A 85 4.39 23.11 -8.41
#